data_AF-A0A1C2GSI9-F1
#
_entry.id   AF-A0A1C2GSI9-F1
#
_cell.length_a   1.000
_cell.length_b   1.000
_cell.length_c   1.000
_cell.angle_alpha   90.00
_cell.angle_beta   90.00
_cell.angle_gamma   90.00
#
_symmetry.space_group_name_H-M   'P 1'
#
loop_
_entity.id
_entity.type
_entity.pdbx_description
1 polymer ?
#
loop_
_entity_poly.entity_id
_entity_poly.type
_entity_poly.pdbx_seq_one_letter_code
_entity_poly.pdbx_strand_id
1 'polypeptide(L)'
;MNTLKRKAKRTTALQASKRKVKPSTQQGFGYEMPPDRQLIDIYFDQKGQTEQAAAFYDHYREAGWCSPQGTPYRNWKVLASDWIFNYQQEQKLKQRLRENHR
;
A
#
# COMPACT_ATOMS: atom_id res chain seq x y z
N MET A 1 -32.29 -35.04 18.76
CA MET A 1 -30.91 -34.70 18.35
C MET A 1 -30.92 -33.30 17.75
N ASN A 2 -30.45 -32.29 18.50
CA ASN A 2 -30.49 -30.87 18.12
C ASN A 2 -29.23 -30.49 17.34
N THR A 3 -29.38 -29.89 16.16
CA THR A 3 -28.28 -29.22 15.44
C THR A 3 -28.51 -27.72 15.39
N LEU A 4 -27.71 -26.97 16.16
CA LEU A 4 -27.68 -25.51 16.14
C LEU A 4 -26.83 -25.04 14.95
N LYS A 5 -27.49 -24.59 13.88
CA LYS A 5 -26.86 -23.89 12.75
C LYS A 5 -26.36 -22.52 13.21
N ARG A 6 -25.04 -22.28 13.17
CA ARG A 6 -24.45 -20.95 13.42
C ARG A 6 -24.70 -20.04 12.21
N LYS A 7 -25.67 -19.15 12.32
CA LYS A 7 -25.91 -18.04 11.37
C LYS A 7 -25.09 -16.83 11.84
N ALA A 8 -24.09 -16.40 11.07
CA ALA A 8 -23.39 -15.15 11.34
C ALA A 8 -24.36 -13.97 11.11
N LYS A 9 -24.64 -13.19 12.17
CA LYS A 9 -25.42 -11.95 12.11
C LYS A 9 -24.56 -10.88 11.41
N ARG A 10 -24.88 -10.55 10.16
CA ARG A 10 -24.48 -9.26 9.57
C ARG A 10 -25.30 -8.18 10.27
N THR A 11 -24.69 -7.46 11.21
CA THR A 11 -25.28 -6.28 11.84
C THR A 11 -25.42 -5.19 10.78
N THR A 12 -26.67 -4.86 10.49
CA THR A 12 -27.10 -3.68 9.75
C THR A 12 -26.86 -2.42 10.58
N ALA A 13 -26.42 -1.37 9.88
CA ALA A 13 -26.51 0.06 10.21
C ALA A 13 -25.78 0.59 11.46
N LEU A 14 -24.60 1.18 11.23
CA LEU A 14 -24.23 2.44 11.88
C LEU A 14 -23.93 3.45 10.76
N GLN A 15 -24.70 4.53 10.78
CA GLN A 15 -24.64 5.65 9.86
C GLN A 15 -23.19 6.10 9.69
N ALA A 16 -22.66 5.98 8.47
CA ALA A 16 -21.38 6.55 8.10
C ALA A 16 -21.51 8.08 8.09
N SER A 17 -21.41 8.70 9.28
CA SER A 17 -21.20 10.14 9.36
C SER A 17 -19.95 10.45 8.55
N LYS A 18 -20.09 11.25 7.49
CA LYS A 18 -18.98 11.86 6.75
C LYS A 18 -18.22 12.75 7.73
N ARG A 19 -17.40 12.15 8.60
CA ARG A 19 -16.36 12.91 9.30
C ARG A 19 -15.43 13.39 8.21
N LYS A 20 -15.49 14.69 7.91
CA LYS A 20 -14.41 15.38 7.21
C LYS A 20 -13.17 15.16 8.07
N VAL A 21 -12.40 14.13 7.76
CA VAL A 21 -11.10 13.87 8.37
C VAL A 21 -10.27 15.08 7.95
N LYS A 22 -10.09 16.03 8.86
CA LYS A 22 -9.09 17.07 8.67
C LYS A 22 -7.77 16.34 8.45
N PRO A 23 -7.02 16.60 7.35
CA PRO A 23 -5.73 15.96 7.16
C PRO A 23 -4.90 16.27 8.39
N SER A 24 -4.48 15.24 9.13
CA SER A 24 -3.58 15.43 10.25
C SER A 24 -2.28 15.98 9.68
N THR A 25 -1.85 17.14 10.14
CA THR A 25 -0.59 17.81 9.81
C THR A 25 0.64 17.07 10.39
N GLN A 26 0.59 15.74 10.44
CA GLN A 26 1.70 14.89 10.84
C GLN A 26 2.70 14.80 9.68
N GLN A 27 3.50 15.86 9.55
CA GLN A 27 4.58 15.95 8.58
C GLN A 27 5.59 14.82 8.80
N GLY A 28 6.18 14.30 7.73
CA GLY A 28 7.17 13.22 7.79
C GLY A 28 6.61 11.80 8.02
N PHE A 29 5.32 11.62 8.33
CA PHE A 29 4.71 10.28 8.52
C PHE A 29 4.14 9.66 7.24
N GLY A 30 4.38 10.31 6.09
CA GLY A 30 3.93 9.81 4.79
C GLY A 30 2.53 10.26 4.37
N TYR A 31 1.89 11.16 5.13
CA TYR A 31 0.55 11.68 4.84
C TYR A 31 0.53 12.88 3.87
N GLU A 32 1.71 13.40 3.52
CA GLU A 32 1.86 14.46 2.52
C GLU A 32 1.75 13.84 1.12
N MET A 33 0.64 14.14 0.44
CA MET A 33 0.26 13.55 -0.85
C MET A 33 -0.04 14.65 -1.88
N PRO A 34 0.45 14.54 -3.13
CA PRO A 34 1.45 13.56 -3.56
C PRO A 34 2.81 13.80 -2.88
N PRO A 35 3.60 12.75 -2.63
CA PRO A 35 4.94 12.91 -2.07
C PRO A 35 5.89 13.62 -3.02
N ASP A 36 6.86 14.31 -2.43
CA ASP A 36 8.06 14.73 -3.14
C ASP A 36 8.85 13.49 -3.59
N ARG A 37 9.34 13.53 -4.84
CA ARG A 37 10.20 12.49 -5.40
C ARG A 37 11.44 12.27 -4.54
N GLN A 38 12.05 13.33 -4.01
CA GLN A 38 13.24 13.21 -3.16
C GLN A 38 12.97 12.40 -1.89
N LEU A 39 11.78 12.56 -1.29
CA LEU A 39 11.39 11.79 -0.10
C LEU A 39 11.23 10.29 -0.38
N ILE A 40 10.74 9.96 -1.58
CA ILE A 40 10.64 8.57 -2.02
C ILE A 40 12.02 7.98 -2.23
N ASP A 41 12.90 8.68 -2.95
CA ASP A 41 14.26 8.20 -3.20
C ASP A 41 15.01 7.94 -1.88
N ILE A 42 14.94 8.87 -0.92
CA ILE A 42 15.52 8.71 0.43
C ILE A 42 14.89 7.51 1.16
N TYR A 43 13.58 7.34 1.09
CA TYR A 43 12.90 6.22 1.78
C TYR A 43 13.34 4.86 1.22
N PHE A 44 13.40 4.72 -0.11
CA PHE A 44 13.81 3.48 -0.75
C PHE A 44 15.31 3.19 -0.54
N ASP A 45 16.15 4.21 -0.50
CA ASP A 45 17.56 4.10 -0.13
C ASP A 45 17.74 3.56 1.30
N GLN A 46 17.01 4.13 2.27
CA GLN A 46 17.00 3.63 3.66
C GLN A 46 16.53 2.18 3.79
N LYS A 47 15.75 1.67 2.83
CA LYS A 47 15.28 0.27 2.78
C LYS A 47 16.18 -0.64 1.96
N GLY A 48 17.25 -0.13 1.35
CA GLY A 48 18.13 -0.89 0.46
C GLY A 48 17.43 -1.35 -0.81
N GLN A 49 16.49 -0.55 -1.33
CA GLN A 49 15.68 -0.83 -2.52
C GLN A 49 15.68 0.35 -3.50
N THR A 50 16.79 1.10 -3.58
CA THR A 50 16.93 2.33 -4.38
C THR A 50 16.50 2.15 -5.84
N GLU A 51 16.80 0.99 -6.44
CA GLU A 51 16.42 0.66 -7.82
C GLU A 51 14.90 0.64 -8.07
N GLN A 52 14.09 0.42 -7.02
CA GLN A 52 12.64 0.38 -7.10
C GLN A 52 11.97 1.75 -6.96
N ALA A 53 12.71 2.77 -6.51
CA ALA A 53 12.15 4.09 -6.23
C ALA A 53 11.51 4.75 -7.46
N ALA A 54 12.20 4.70 -8.59
CA ALA A 54 11.71 5.27 -9.85
C ALA A 54 10.44 4.57 -10.34
N ALA A 55 10.46 3.24 -10.40
CA ALA A 55 9.31 2.44 -10.82
C ALA A 55 8.08 2.66 -9.92
N PHE A 56 8.28 2.73 -8.60
CA PHE A 56 7.23 3.05 -7.64
C PHE A 56 6.64 4.44 -7.91
N TYR A 57 7.48 5.47 -8.05
CA TYR A 57 7.02 6.84 -8.26
C TYR A 57 6.22 6.96 -9.56
N ASP A 58 6.74 6.43 -10.66
CA ASP A 58 6.11 6.54 -11.97
C ASP A 58 4.76 5.82 -11.99
N HIS A 59 4.68 4.62 -11.40
CA HIS A 59 3.42 3.87 -11.28
C HIS A 59 2.31 4.68 -10.58
N TYR A 60 2.61 5.28 -9.42
CA TYR A 60 1.60 6.05 -8.68
C TYR A 60 1.37 7.45 -9.23
N ARG A 61 2.37 8.04 -9.91
CA ARG A 61 2.22 9.31 -10.63
C ARG A 61 1.24 9.15 -11.80
N GLU A 62 1.39 8.09 -12.60
CA GLU A 62 0.48 7.78 -13.71
C GLU A 62 -0.94 7.47 -13.23
N ALA A 63 -1.06 6.79 -12.09
CA ALA A 63 -2.35 6.55 -11.41
C ALA A 63 -2.94 7.80 -10.71
N GLY A 64 -2.25 8.95 -10.76
CA GLY A 64 -2.70 10.18 -10.11
C GLY A 64 -2.81 10.08 -8.59
N TRP A 65 -2.00 9.21 -7.96
CA TRP A 65 -2.03 8.93 -6.52
C TRP A 65 -3.42 8.54 -5.99
N CYS A 66 -4.23 7.90 -6.83
CA CYS A 66 -5.57 7.45 -6.52
C CYS A 66 -5.70 5.94 -6.75
N SER A 67 -6.62 5.32 -6.03
CA SER A 67 -7.05 3.95 -6.32
C SER A 67 -7.76 3.90 -7.69
N PRO A 68 -7.92 2.71 -8.29
CA PRO A 68 -8.69 2.54 -9.53
C PRO A 68 -10.15 3.04 -9.44
N GLN A 69 -10.71 3.13 -8.23
CA GLN A 69 -12.05 3.68 -7.97
C GLN A 69 -12.04 5.21 -7.80
N GLY A 70 -10.89 5.87 -8.02
CA GLY A 70 -10.71 7.31 -7.88
C GLY A 70 -10.56 7.80 -6.44
N THR A 71 -10.36 6.90 -5.46
CA THR A 71 -10.16 7.29 -4.06
C THR A 71 -8.70 7.67 -3.82
N PRO A 72 -8.38 8.91 -3.38
CA PRO A 72 -6.99 9.30 -3.13
C PRO A 72 -6.34 8.46 -2.05
N TYR A 73 -5.09 8.06 -2.26
CA TYR A 73 -4.31 7.43 -1.22
C TYR A 73 -3.97 8.43 -0.11
N ARG A 74 -3.93 7.93 1.13
CA ARG A 74 -3.67 8.76 2.30
C ARG A 74 -2.22 8.73 2.75
N ASN A 75 -1.52 7.63 2.49
CA ASN A 75 -0.17 7.42 3.01
C ASN A 75 0.71 6.72 1.98
N TRP A 76 1.67 7.44 1.40
CA TRP A 76 2.57 6.88 0.40
C TRP A 76 3.61 5.92 1.00
N LYS A 77 3.97 6.06 2.27
CA LYS A 77 4.92 5.13 2.94
C LYS A 77 4.32 3.74 3.11
N VAL A 78 2.99 3.64 3.31
CA VAL A 78 2.29 2.34 3.32
C VAL A 78 2.38 1.70 1.94
N LEU A 79 2.07 2.46 0.88
CA LEU A 79 2.18 1.97 -0.50
C LEU A 79 3.62 1.53 -0.84
N ALA A 80 4.62 2.31 -0.42
CA ALA A 80 6.03 2.00 -0.64
C ALA A 80 6.45 0.72 0.12
N SER A 81 5.99 0.56 1.36
CA SER A 81 6.23 -0.66 2.13
C SER A 81 5.62 -1.90 1.46
N ASP A 82 4.38 -1.81 0.98
CA ASP A 82 3.72 -2.90 0.27
C ASP A 82 4.44 -3.22 -1.06
N TRP A 83 4.88 -2.19 -1.80
CA TRP A 83 5.67 -2.36 -3.02
C TRP A 83 6.95 -3.14 -2.76
N ILE A 84 7.74 -2.71 -1.77
CA ILE A 84 9.01 -3.36 -1.39
C ILE A 84 8.77 -4.81 -0.99
N PHE A 85 7.73 -5.07 -0.19
CA PHE A 85 7.40 -6.43 0.22
C PHE A 85 7.10 -7.32 -1.00
N ASN A 86 6.23 -6.87 -1.90
CA ASN A 86 5.85 -7.62 -3.09
C ASN A 86 7.05 -7.88 -4.00
N TYR A 87 7.88 -6.87 -4.24
CA TYR A 87 9.12 -7.00 -5.01
C TYR A 87 10.03 -8.10 -4.41
N GLN A 88 10.27 -8.07 -3.10
CA GLN A 88 11.09 -9.07 -2.43
C GLN A 88 10.52 -10.49 -2.52
N GLN A 89 9.19 -10.66 -2.43
CA GLN A 89 8.57 -11.97 -2.61
C GLN A 89 8.73 -12.48 -4.03
N GLU A 90 8.59 -11.61 -5.03
CA GLU A 90 8.78 -11.96 -6.43
C GLU A 90 10.22 -12.41 -6.71
N GLN A 91 11.22 -11.71 -6.17
CA GLN A 91 12.63 -12.10 -6.33
C GLN A 91 12.92 -13.46 -5.70
N LYS A 92 12.37 -13.74 -4.51
CA LYS A 92 12.49 -15.05 -3.86
C LYS A 92 11.85 -16.16 -4.69
N LEU A 93 10.67 -15.91 -5.26
CA LEU A 93 10.01 -16.87 -6.14
C LEU A 93 10.84 -17.15 -7.40
N LYS A 94 11.34 -16.10 -8.07
CA LYS A 94 12.23 -16.22 -9.23
C LYS A 94 13.49 -17.01 -8.91
N GLN A 95 14.07 -16.82 -7.72
CA GLN A 95 15.22 -17.62 -7.28
C GLN A 95 14.88 -19.10 -7.16
N ARG A 96 13.79 -19.46 -6.45
CA ARG A 96 13.36 -20.85 -6.28
C ARG A 96 13.06 -21.54 -7.61
N LEU A 97 12.41 -20.83 -8.52
CA LEU A 97 12.12 -21.37 -9.86
C LEU A 97 13.41 -21.68 -10.62
N ARG A 98 14.42 -20.79 -10.57
CA ARG A 98 15.73 -21.05 -11.20
C ARG A 98 16.43 -22.26 -10.59
N GLU A 99 16.38 -22.41 -9.28
CA GLU A 99 16.97 -23.55 -8.56
C GLU A 99 16.28 -24.88 -8.91
N ASN A 100 14.95 -24.91 -9.04
CA ASN A 100 14.20 -26.12 -9.39
C ASN A 100 14.42 -26.63 -10.84
N HIS A 101 14.93 -25.78 -11.74
CA HIS A 101 15.20 -26.15 -13.13
C HIS A 101 16.67 -26.54 -13.37
N ARG A 102 17.47 -26.63 -12.31
CA ARG A 102 18.87 -27.07 -12.34
C ARG A 102 18.98 -28.52 -11.86
#